data_AF-A0A0F9C500-F1
#
_entry.id   AF-A0A0F9C500-F1
#
_cell.length_a   1.000
_cell.length_b   1.000
_cell.length_c   1.000
_cell.angle_alpha   90.00
_cell.angle_beta   90.00
_cell.angle_gamma   90.00
#
_symmetry.space_group_name_H-M   'P 1'
#
loop_
_entity.id
_entity.type
_entity.pdbx_description
1 polymer ?
#
loop_
_entity_poly.entity_id
_entity_poly.type
_entity_poly.pdbx_seq_one_letter_code
_entity_poly.pdbx_strand_id
1 'polypeptide(L)'
;MRLKKYISYRLIQLIILKDASANLKLTRYIYNKLINIKLINRIIDFLKFKAKNNPTKIVSAEIIGGIGNQLFQIANTLAYAWKYSLIPVFKRIKESPSMIKTRPVYWKTVFRKIPVTKHLLSLKLIPIIETEFFYHEIPSPTQIPNIHNKKGIIFKGYYQSVEYFDIYRNILLKYLFFISPSEKIYL
;
A
#
# COMPACT_ATOMS: atom_id res chain seq x y z
N MET A 1 -6.88 14.51 32.30
CA MET A 1 -6.54 13.19 31.69
C MET A 1 -6.35 12.04 32.71
N ARG A 2 -6.64 12.21 34.02
CA ARG A 2 -6.46 11.14 35.04
C ARG A 2 -7.72 10.33 35.37
N LEU A 3 -8.93 10.84 35.08
CA LEU A 3 -10.19 10.14 35.40
C LEU A 3 -10.47 8.89 34.54
N LYS A 4 -10.14 8.89 33.24
CA LYS A 4 -10.42 7.75 32.34
C LYS A 4 -9.62 6.48 32.68
N LYS A 5 -8.46 6.62 33.32
CA LYS A 5 -7.58 5.49 33.71
C LYS A 5 -8.11 4.75 34.96
N TYR A 6 -8.77 5.47 35.86
CA TYR A 6 -9.34 4.94 37.10
C TYR A 6 -10.63 4.14 36.87
N ILE A 7 -11.47 4.57 35.92
CA ILE A 7 -12.73 3.90 35.57
C ILE A 7 -12.45 2.51 34.97
N SER A 8 -11.42 2.37 34.13
CA SER A 8 -11.05 1.09 33.51
C SER A 8 -10.56 0.06 34.52
N TYR A 9 -9.83 0.46 35.57
CA TYR A 9 -9.31 -0.49 36.58
C TYR A 9 -10.40 -0.95 37.56
N ARG A 10 -11.29 -0.05 37.99
CA ARG A 10 -12.43 -0.38 38.86
C ARG A 10 -13.47 -1.26 38.14
N LEU A 11 -13.73 -1.04 36.85
CA LEU A 11 -14.65 -1.88 36.07
C LEU A 11 -14.10 -3.32 35.95
N ILE A 12 -12.79 -3.46 35.72
CA ILE A 12 -12.12 -4.76 35.63
C ILE A 12 -12.11 -5.47 37.00
N GLN A 13 -11.83 -4.76 38.09
CA GLN A 13 -11.94 -5.33 39.45
C GLN A 13 -13.38 -5.72 39.82
N LEU A 14 -14.39 -4.94 39.41
CA LEU A 14 -15.80 -5.26 39.64
C LEU A 14 -16.29 -6.48 38.83
N ILE A 15 -15.73 -6.70 37.63
CA ILE A 15 -15.98 -7.89 36.80
C ILE A 15 -15.27 -9.12 37.39
N ILE A 16 -14.08 -8.95 37.98
CA ILE A 16 -13.31 -10.04 38.60
C ILE A 16 -13.92 -10.47 39.96
N LEU A 17 -14.48 -9.53 40.73
CA LEU A 17 -15.02 -9.82 42.07
C LEU A 17 -16.47 -10.32 42.09
N LYS A 18 -17.25 -10.14 41.00
CA LYS A 18 -18.65 -10.56 40.95
C LYS A 18 -18.90 -11.97 40.41
N ASP A 19 -17.90 -12.62 39.82
CA ASP A 19 -18.09 -13.89 39.10
C ASP A 19 -16.97 -14.89 39.40
N ALA A 20 -16.76 -15.17 40.69
CA ALA A 20 -15.90 -16.25 41.14
C ALA A 20 -16.61 -17.61 40.96
N SER A 21 -16.80 -18.05 39.71
CA SER A 21 -16.86 -19.47 39.30
C SER A 21 -17.28 -19.67 37.84
N ALA A 22 -17.82 -18.67 37.15
CA ALA A 22 -18.25 -18.83 35.76
C ALA A 22 -17.24 -18.23 34.76
N ASN A 23 -16.42 -19.11 34.19
CA ASN A 23 -15.87 -18.97 32.84
C ASN A 23 -14.56 -18.18 32.66
N LEU A 24 -13.50 -18.63 33.37
CA LEU A 24 -12.10 -18.21 33.19
C LEU A 24 -11.63 -18.14 31.71
N LYS A 25 -12.17 -19.02 30.85
CA LYS A 25 -11.89 -19.04 29.39
C LYS A 25 -12.42 -17.80 28.68
N LEU A 26 -13.64 -17.37 29.00
CA LEU A 26 -14.25 -16.18 28.41
C LEU A 26 -13.52 -14.91 28.86
N THR A 27 -13.16 -14.83 30.14
CA THR A 27 -12.39 -13.71 30.70
C THR A 27 -11.01 -13.59 30.04
N ARG A 28 -10.32 -14.72 29.82
CA ARG A 28 -9.02 -14.77 29.12
C ARG A 28 -9.15 -14.41 27.65
N TYR A 29 -10.22 -14.86 26.98
CA TYR A 29 -10.52 -14.48 25.59
C TYR A 29 -10.77 -12.97 25.44
N ILE A 30 -11.61 -12.40 26.31
CA ILE A 30 -11.91 -10.95 26.32
C ILE A 30 -10.64 -10.15 26.61
N TYR A 31 -9.84 -10.58 27.60
CA TYR A 31 -8.57 -9.94 27.94
C TYR A 31 -7.58 -9.94 26.76
N ASN A 32 -7.40 -11.09 26.10
CA ASN A 32 -6.53 -11.21 24.92
C ASN A 32 -7.04 -10.36 23.74
N LYS A 33 -8.36 -10.28 23.54
CA LYS A 33 -8.97 -9.43 22.52
C LYS A 33 -8.73 -7.94 22.82
N LEU A 34 -8.85 -7.53 24.09
CA LEU A 34 -8.57 -6.15 24.53
C LEU A 34 -7.08 -5.78 24.41
N ILE A 35 -6.16 -6.71 24.70
CA ILE A 35 -4.72 -6.54 24.47
C ILE A 35 -4.44 -6.37 22.97
N ASN A 36 -4.99 -7.24 22.12
CA ASN A 36 -4.83 -7.14 20.67
C ASN A 36 -5.36 -5.81 20.14
N ILE A 37 -6.52 -5.35 20.61
CA ILE A 37 -7.06 -4.03 20.24
C ILE A 37 -6.11 -2.89 20.68
N LYS A 38 -5.54 -2.94 21.89
CA LYS A 38 -4.55 -1.95 22.35
C LYS A 38 -3.27 -1.97 21.50
N LEU A 39 -2.78 -3.15 21.13
CA LEU A 39 -1.60 -3.31 20.29
C LEU A 39 -1.87 -2.76 18.88
N ILE A 40 -3.01 -3.11 18.29
CA ILE A 40 -3.47 -2.59 16.99
C ILE A 40 -3.58 -1.07 17.04
N ASN A 41 -4.18 -0.50 18.09
CA ASN A 41 -4.28 0.95 18.24
C ASN A 41 -2.91 1.62 18.37
N ARG A 42 -1.96 1.02 19.11
CA ARG A 42 -0.56 1.51 19.17
C ARG A 42 0.13 1.45 17.81
N ILE A 43 -0.08 0.39 17.03
CA ILE A 43 0.45 0.26 15.68
C ILE A 43 -0.18 1.33 14.77
N ILE A 44 -1.50 1.51 14.83
CA ILE A 44 -2.21 2.56 14.07
C ILE A 44 -1.71 3.95 14.46
N ASP A 45 -1.52 4.22 15.75
CA ASP A 45 -1.01 5.50 16.24
C ASP A 45 0.45 5.72 15.82
N PHE A 46 1.27 4.67 15.81
CA PHE A 46 2.64 4.71 15.29
C PHE A 46 2.67 4.97 13.77
N LEU A 47 1.79 4.30 13.00
CA LEU A 47 1.64 4.52 11.56
C LEU A 47 1.12 5.94 11.26
N LYS A 48 0.16 6.44 12.03
CA LYS A 48 -0.34 7.83 11.96
C LYS A 48 0.74 8.83 12.34
N PHE A 49 1.52 8.57 13.37
CA PHE A 49 2.65 9.40 13.79
C PHE A 49 3.73 9.45 12.69
N LYS A 50 4.07 8.30 12.10
CA LYS A 50 5.00 8.20 10.96
C LYS A 50 4.48 8.93 9.73
N ALA A 51 3.17 8.84 9.45
CA ALA A 51 2.51 9.54 8.35
C ALA A 51 2.38 11.06 8.60
N LYS A 52 2.24 11.50 9.86
CA LYS A 52 2.11 12.91 10.25
C LYS A 52 3.46 13.64 10.25
N ASN A 53 4.55 12.94 10.54
CA ASN A 53 5.88 13.53 10.71
C ASN A 53 6.81 13.36 9.50
N ASN A 54 6.42 12.61 8.47
CA ASN A 54 7.08 12.64 7.17
C ASN A 54 6.10 13.18 6.13
N PRO A 55 6.47 14.17 5.30
CA PRO A 55 5.67 14.48 4.12
C PRO A 55 5.57 13.19 3.31
N THR A 56 4.36 12.65 3.17
CA THR A 56 4.12 11.37 2.52
C THR A 56 4.74 11.40 1.13
N LYS A 57 5.85 10.68 0.97
CA LYS A 57 6.54 10.59 -0.31
C LYS A 57 5.70 9.73 -1.24
N ILE A 58 5.74 10.07 -2.52
CA ILE A 58 5.01 9.34 -3.55
C ILE A 58 5.94 8.40 -4.32
N VAL A 59 5.35 7.39 -4.95
CA VAL A 59 6.01 6.55 -5.95
C VAL A 59 5.11 6.48 -7.17
N SER A 60 5.71 6.57 -8.34
CA SER A 60 5.04 6.43 -9.63
C SER A 60 5.84 5.48 -10.53
N ALA A 61 5.25 5.07 -11.64
CA ALA A 61 5.98 4.53 -12.78
C ALA A 61 5.66 5.32 -14.06
N GLU A 62 6.59 5.28 -15.00
CA GLU A 62 6.36 5.63 -16.39
C GLU A 62 5.70 4.45 -17.11
N ILE A 63 4.46 4.65 -17.55
CA ILE A 63 3.67 3.57 -18.16
C ILE A 63 4.00 3.47 -19.65
N ILE A 64 4.65 2.38 -20.06
CA ILE A 64 5.09 2.11 -21.44
C ILE A 64 4.74 0.67 -21.87
N GLY A 65 4.59 0.46 -23.18
CA GLY A 65 4.30 -0.85 -23.76
C GLY A 65 2.83 -1.29 -23.63
N GLY A 66 2.61 -2.56 -23.94
CA GLY A 66 1.28 -3.19 -23.90
C GLY A 66 0.84 -3.60 -22.49
N ILE A 67 -0.34 -4.23 -22.37
CA ILE A 67 -0.96 -4.58 -21.09
C ILE A 67 -0.03 -5.39 -20.16
N GLY A 68 0.75 -6.33 -20.69
CA GLY A 68 1.70 -7.12 -19.90
C GLY A 68 2.72 -6.23 -19.18
N ASN A 69 3.34 -5.30 -19.91
CA ASN A 69 4.31 -4.36 -19.35
C ASN A 69 3.65 -3.42 -18.33
N GLN A 70 2.46 -2.90 -18.67
CA GLN A 70 1.70 -2.04 -17.76
C GLN A 70 1.36 -2.75 -16.44
N LEU A 71 1.03 -4.05 -16.48
CA LEU A 71 0.77 -4.86 -15.29
C LEU A 71 1.99 -4.94 -14.38
N PHE A 72 3.17 -5.25 -14.92
CA PHE A 72 4.41 -5.29 -14.15
C PHE A 72 4.75 -3.93 -13.53
N GLN A 73 4.73 -2.87 -14.34
CA GLN A 73 5.03 -1.51 -13.88
C GLN A 73 4.11 -1.07 -12.74
N ILE A 74 2.81 -1.32 -12.87
CA ILE A 74 1.82 -0.99 -11.87
C ILE A 74 1.96 -1.86 -10.62
N ALA A 75 2.10 -3.18 -10.78
CA ALA A 75 2.26 -4.13 -9.68
C ALA A 75 3.48 -3.78 -8.82
N ASN A 76 4.61 -3.50 -9.45
CA ASN A 76 5.85 -3.13 -8.76
C ASN A 76 5.73 -1.81 -8.02
N THR A 77 5.13 -0.82 -8.67
CA THR A 77 4.90 0.49 -8.06
C THR A 77 4.04 0.36 -6.81
N LEU A 78 2.95 -0.42 -6.88
CA LEU A 78 2.07 -0.68 -5.74
C LEU A 78 2.80 -1.45 -4.64
N ALA A 79 3.50 -2.53 -4.98
CA ALA A 79 4.25 -3.35 -4.04
C ALA A 79 5.32 -2.55 -3.30
N TYR A 80 6.10 -1.75 -4.04
CA TYR A 80 7.11 -0.86 -3.46
C TYR A 80 6.47 0.20 -2.56
N ALA A 81 5.35 0.79 -2.98
CA ALA A 81 4.61 1.74 -2.16
C ALA A 81 4.18 1.13 -0.84
N TRP A 82 3.64 -0.08 -0.86
CA TRP A 82 3.19 -0.78 0.33
C TRP A 82 4.35 -1.20 1.24
N LYS A 83 5.44 -1.75 0.67
CA LYS A 83 6.67 -2.12 1.40
C LYS A 83 7.22 -0.96 2.23
N TYR A 84 7.17 0.25 1.69
CA TYR A 84 7.77 1.43 2.32
C TYR A 84 6.77 2.50 2.80
N SER A 85 5.47 2.17 2.85
CA SER A 85 4.41 3.10 3.29
C SER A 85 4.40 4.43 2.50
N LEU A 86 4.61 4.35 1.19
CA LEU A 86 4.51 5.48 0.26
C LEU A 86 3.12 5.54 -0.38
N ILE A 87 2.81 6.67 -1.02
CA ILE A 87 1.56 6.82 -1.79
C ILE A 87 1.83 6.49 -3.26
N PRO A 88 1.19 5.46 -3.84
CA PRO A 88 1.28 5.20 -5.27
C PRO A 88 0.42 6.22 -6.02
N VAL A 89 1.02 6.92 -6.99
CA VAL A 89 0.33 7.92 -7.82
C VAL A 89 0.78 7.74 -9.25
N PHE A 90 -0.16 7.57 -10.18
CA PHE A 90 0.15 7.39 -11.60
C PHE A 90 -0.33 8.57 -12.44
N LYS A 91 0.38 8.86 -13.53
CA LYS A 91 -0.06 9.86 -14.52
C LYS A 91 -1.27 9.32 -15.29
N ARG A 92 -2.36 10.09 -15.34
CA ARG A 92 -3.52 9.78 -16.19
C ARG A 92 -3.16 10.06 -17.66
N ILE A 93 -2.78 9.01 -18.37
CA ILE A 93 -2.58 9.01 -19.83
C ILE A 93 -3.59 8.08 -20.51
N LYS A 94 -4.00 8.40 -21.74
CA LYS A 94 -4.90 7.54 -22.52
C LYS A 94 -4.13 6.40 -23.20
N GLU A 95 -2.93 6.72 -23.66
CA GLU A 95 -2.07 5.80 -24.39
C GLU A 95 -0.65 5.84 -23.84
N SER A 96 0.00 4.69 -23.82
CA SER A 96 1.40 4.50 -23.45
C SER A 96 2.27 4.45 -24.72
N PRO A 97 3.47 5.05 -24.68
CA PRO A 97 4.49 4.86 -25.72
C PRO A 97 4.85 3.38 -25.90
N SER A 98 5.15 2.96 -27.13
CA SER A 98 5.65 1.62 -27.47
C SER A 98 6.40 1.69 -28.80
N MET A 99 7.16 0.63 -29.14
CA MET A 99 8.10 0.62 -30.27
C MET A 99 7.48 0.97 -31.63
N ILE A 100 6.26 0.49 -31.92
CA ILE A 100 5.64 0.64 -33.25
C ILE A 100 4.54 1.72 -33.21
N LYS A 101 3.58 1.54 -32.31
CA LYS A 101 2.44 2.44 -32.12
C LYS A 101 2.11 2.52 -30.66
N THR A 102 1.53 3.65 -30.24
CA THR A 102 1.00 3.81 -28.89
C THR A 102 0.00 2.69 -28.56
N ARG A 103 -0.10 2.35 -27.27
CA ARG A 103 -0.99 1.30 -26.78
C ARG A 103 -1.98 1.89 -25.79
N PRO A 104 -3.23 1.44 -25.73
CA PRO A 104 -4.18 1.96 -24.75
C PRO A 104 -3.71 1.65 -23.32
N VAL A 105 -4.04 2.56 -22.39
CA VAL A 105 -3.89 2.32 -20.96
C VAL A 105 -5.24 2.02 -20.33
N TYR A 106 -5.30 0.94 -19.54
CA TYR A 106 -6.54 0.28 -19.14
C TYR A 106 -7.15 0.85 -17.85
N TRP A 107 -7.10 2.18 -17.67
CA TRP A 107 -7.61 2.87 -16.47
C TRP A 107 -9.10 2.68 -16.23
N LYS A 108 -9.89 2.34 -17.25
CA LYS A 108 -11.34 2.12 -17.11
C LYS A 108 -11.70 0.64 -16.89
N THR A 109 -10.74 -0.27 -17.04
CA THR A 109 -10.97 -1.72 -16.93
C THR A 109 -10.10 -2.29 -15.81
N VAL A 110 -8.97 -2.95 -16.13
CA VAL A 110 -8.09 -3.64 -15.17
C VAL A 110 -7.53 -2.67 -14.11
N PHE A 111 -7.34 -1.40 -14.45
CA PHE A 111 -6.74 -0.42 -13.53
C PHE A 111 -7.75 0.55 -12.92
N ARG A 112 -9.06 0.23 -12.96
CA ARG A 112 -10.15 1.13 -12.51
C ARG A 112 -10.08 1.58 -11.06
N LYS A 113 -9.45 0.79 -10.19
CA LYS A 113 -9.30 1.12 -8.76
C LYS A 113 -8.05 1.94 -8.45
N ILE A 114 -7.17 2.14 -9.43
CA ILE A 114 -5.87 2.79 -9.21
C ILE A 114 -6.03 4.31 -9.25
N PRO A 115 -5.56 5.02 -8.23
CA PRO A 115 -5.59 6.48 -8.24
C PRO A 115 -4.65 7.03 -9.32
N VAL A 116 -5.20 7.91 -10.16
CA VAL A 116 -4.48 8.56 -11.26
C VAL A 116 -4.66 10.08 -11.22
N THR A 117 -3.62 10.84 -11.56
CA THR A 117 -3.63 12.31 -11.58
C THR A 117 -3.15 12.86 -12.92
N LYS A 118 -3.64 14.04 -13.32
CA LYS A 118 -3.14 14.77 -14.50
C LYS A 118 -1.81 15.49 -14.21
N HIS A 119 -1.52 15.79 -12.94
CA HIS A 119 -0.46 16.73 -12.54
C HIS A 119 0.78 16.04 -11.97
N LEU A 120 1.17 14.88 -12.50
CA LEU A 120 2.37 14.18 -12.01
C LEU A 120 3.66 14.97 -12.32
N LEU A 121 3.70 15.68 -13.46
CA LEU A 121 4.89 16.39 -13.94
C LEU A 121 5.33 17.56 -13.06
N SER A 122 4.42 18.15 -12.29
CA SER A 122 4.76 19.23 -11.34
C SER A 122 5.44 18.70 -10.07
N LEU A 123 5.42 17.39 -9.86
CA LEU A 123 6.06 16.74 -8.72
C LEU A 123 7.49 16.44 -9.17
N LYS A 124 8.48 17.17 -8.63
CA LYS A 124 9.91 16.94 -8.90
C LYS A 124 10.31 15.57 -8.32
N LEU A 125 10.09 14.48 -9.08
CA LEU A 125 10.38 13.10 -8.70
C LEU A 125 11.79 12.68 -9.14
N ILE A 126 12.42 11.83 -8.34
CA ILE A 126 13.71 11.22 -8.70
C ILE A 126 13.46 10.03 -9.61
N PRO A 127 14.04 9.99 -10.82
CA PRO A 127 13.94 8.80 -11.66
C PRO A 127 14.80 7.68 -11.07
N ILE A 128 14.21 6.50 -10.94
CA ILE A 128 14.93 5.25 -10.72
C ILE A 128 14.82 4.49 -12.03
N ILE A 129 15.95 4.21 -12.66
CA ILE A 129 16.02 3.67 -14.02
C ILE A 129 16.37 2.18 -13.92
N GLU A 130 15.60 1.33 -14.59
CA GLU A 130 15.94 -0.08 -14.78
C GLU A 130 17.15 -0.17 -15.71
N THR A 131 18.21 -0.83 -15.26
CA THR A 131 19.43 -1.02 -16.05
C THR A 131 19.39 -2.35 -16.82
N GLU A 132 18.69 -3.35 -16.29
CA GLU A 132 18.70 -4.73 -16.78
C GLU A 132 17.31 -5.37 -16.60
N PHE A 133 16.99 -6.38 -17.42
CA PHE A 133 15.66 -7.03 -17.45
C PHE A 133 15.47 -8.14 -16.39
N PHE A 134 16.36 -8.24 -15.41
CA PHE A 134 16.26 -9.21 -14.32
C PHE A 134 16.14 -8.52 -12.97
N TYR A 135 15.85 -9.31 -11.93
CA TYR A 135 15.60 -8.77 -10.60
C TYR A 135 16.84 -8.09 -10.02
N HIS A 136 16.65 -6.84 -9.58
CA HIS A 136 17.60 -6.06 -8.79
C HIS A 136 16.86 -5.35 -7.68
N GLU A 137 17.25 -5.56 -6.43
CA GLU A 137 16.53 -4.92 -5.34
C GLU A 137 16.55 -3.38 -5.48
N ILE A 138 15.36 -2.79 -5.55
CA ILE A 138 15.21 -1.34 -5.58
C ILE A 138 15.56 -0.79 -4.20
N PRO A 139 16.48 0.19 -4.09
CA PRO A 139 16.88 0.76 -2.80
C PRO A 139 15.68 1.24 -2.00
N SER A 140 15.75 1.09 -0.68
CA SER A 140 14.73 1.70 0.20
C SER A 140 14.74 3.22 0.05
N PRO A 141 13.63 3.92 0.31
CA PRO A 141 13.57 5.37 0.12
C PRO A 141 14.66 6.13 0.89
N THR A 142 15.10 5.64 2.04
CA THR A 142 16.17 6.26 2.86
C THR A 142 17.55 6.13 2.23
N GLN A 143 17.76 5.17 1.33
CA GLN A 143 19.02 4.98 0.61
C GLN A 143 19.09 5.79 -0.69
N ILE A 144 17.99 6.41 -1.12
CA ILE A 144 17.93 7.17 -2.37
C ILE A 144 18.54 8.57 -2.15
N PRO A 145 19.59 8.95 -2.90
CA PRO A 145 20.21 10.26 -2.76
C PRO A 145 19.20 11.41 -2.96
N ASN A 146 19.32 12.46 -2.14
CA ASN A 146 18.50 13.68 -2.25
C ASN A 146 16.98 13.49 -2.11
N ILE A 147 16.51 12.31 -1.69
CA ILE A 147 15.08 12.01 -1.52
C ILE A 147 14.37 12.98 -0.58
N HIS A 148 15.05 13.49 0.45
CA HIS A 148 14.50 14.42 1.44
C HIS A 148 14.00 15.72 0.78
N ASN A 149 14.69 16.21 -0.25
CA ASN A 149 14.37 17.43 -1.01
C ASN A 149 13.36 17.22 -2.16
N LYS A 150 12.87 15.99 -2.34
CA LYS A 150 12.01 15.61 -3.46
C LYS A 150 10.65 15.13 -2.98
N LYS A 151 9.64 15.12 -3.85
CA LYS A 151 8.29 14.63 -3.48
C LYS A 151 8.18 13.11 -3.47
N GLY A 152 9.14 12.42 -4.08
CA GLY A 152 9.10 10.98 -4.25
C GLY A 152 9.97 10.53 -5.40
N ILE A 153 9.66 9.35 -5.92
CA ILE A 153 10.40 8.71 -7.00
C ILE A 153 9.46 8.31 -8.15
N ILE A 154 10.05 8.08 -9.32
CA ILE A 154 9.37 7.52 -10.49
C ILE A 154 10.22 6.42 -11.12
N PHE A 155 9.64 5.24 -11.26
CA PHE A 155 10.26 4.12 -11.96
C PHE A 155 10.23 4.34 -13.47
N LYS A 156 11.38 4.16 -14.12
CA LYS A 156 11.56 4.20 -15.57
C LYS A 156 12.15 2.89 -16.06
N GLY A 157 11.39 2.15 -16.84
CA GLY A 157 11.70 0.77 -17.21
C GLY A 157 10.47 -0.12 -17.13
N TYR A 158 10.64 -1.40 -17.42
CA TYR A 158 9.58 -2.40 -17.40
C TYR A 158 9.49 -3.15 -16.07
N TYR A 159 10.62 -3.41 -15.40
CA TYR A 159 10.71 -4.13 -14.13
C TYR A 159 9.97 -5.49 -14.19
N GLN A 160 10.27 -6.33 -15.17
CA GLN A 160 9.43 -7.51 -15.50
C GLN A 160 9.62 -8.73 -14.58
N SER A 161 10.33 -8.58 -13.48
CA SER A 161 10.53 -9.66 -12.51
C SER A 161 9.35 -9.73 -11.52
N VAL A 162 8.92 -10.95 -11.18
CA VAL A 162 7.81 -11.18 -10.23
C VAL A 162 8.22 -10.96 -8.78
N GLU A 163 9.52 -11.09 -8.50
CA GLU A 163 10.16 -10.95 -7.21
C GLU A 163 9.93 -9.57 -6.59
N TYR A 164 9.70 -8.54 -7.42
CA TYR A 164 9.35 -7.19 -6.96
C TYR A 164 8.02 -7.10 -6.19
N PHE A 165 7.08 -8.01 -6.47
CA PHE A 165 5.71 -7.89 -5.97
C PHE A 165 5.11 -9.20 -5.46
N ASP A 166 5.84 -10.31 -5.51
CA ASP A 166 5.32 -11.64 -5.18
C ASP A 166 4.72 -11.73 -3.78
N ILE A 167 5.36 -11.11 -2.79
CA ILE A 167 4.86 -11.04 -1.41
C ILE A 167 3.48 -10.35 -1.29
N TYR A 168 3.11 -9.52 -2.28
CA TYR A 168 1.85 -8.82 -2.37
C TYR A 168 0.91 -9.39 -3.43
N ARG A 169 1.26 -10.51 -4.09
CA ARG A 169 0.53 -11.10 -5.21
C ARG A 169 -0.95 -11.27 -4.91
N ASN A 170 -1.30 -11.85 -3.76
CA ASN A 170 -2.70 -12.08 -3.37
C ASN A 170 -3.51 -10.78 -3.21
N ILE A 171 -2.86 -9.71 -2.74
CA ILE A 171 -3.50 -8.39 -2.59
C ILE A 171 -3.64 -7.74 -3.96
N LEU A 172 -2.61 -7.80 -4.80
CA LEU A 172 -2.61 -7.28 -6.16
C LEU A 172 -3.69 -7.92 -7.03
N LEU A 173 -3.82 -9.25 -6.99
CA LEU A 173 -4.82 -9.95 -7.79
C LEU A 173 -6.24 -9.48 -7.42
N LYS A 174 -6.54 -9.34 -6.13
CA LYS A 174 -7.81 -8.80 -5.66
C LYS A 174 -8.03 -7.33 -6.03
N TYR A 175 -6.96 -6.55 -6.13
CA TYR A 175 -7.02 -5.12 -6.41
C TYR A 175 -7.18 -4.83 -7.91
N LEU A 176 -6.42 -5.52 -8.76
CA LEU A 176 -6.39 -5.36 -10.22
C LEU A 176 -7.49 -6.14 -10.92
N PHE A 177 -7.68 -7.40 -10.55
CA PHE A 177 -8.66 -8.31 -11.16
C PHE A 177 -9.90 -8.45 -10.29
N PHE A 178 -10.25 -7.39 -9.55
CA PHE A 178 -11.53 -7.35 -8.87
C PHE A 178 -12.65 -7.54 -9.88
N ILE A 179 -13.38 -8.64 -9.76
CA ILE A 179 -14.62 -8.89 -10.48
C ILE A 179 -15.74 -8.40 -9.57
N SER A 180 -16.49 -7.40 -10.03
CA SER A 180 -17.68 -6.97 -9.29
C SER A 180 -18.69 -8.12 -9.22
N PRO A 181 -19.55 -8.17 -8.18
CA PRO A 181 -20.61 -9.18 -8.11
C PRO A 181 -21.46 -9.23 -9.39
N SER A 182 -21.70 -8.09 -10.03
CA SER A 182 -22.42 -7.96 -11.31
C SER A 182 -21.66 -8.51 -12.52
N GLU A 183 -20.33 -8.63 -12.47
CA GLU A 183 -19.52 -9.20 -13.54
C GLU A 183 -19.34 -10.72 -13.39
N LYS A 184 -19.60 -11.28 -12.18
CA LYS A 184 -19.55 -12.73 -11.95
C LYS A 184 -20.59 -13.52 -12.74
N ILE A 185 -21.68 -12.89 -13.16
CA ILE A 185 -22.74 -13.56 -13.95
C ILE A 185 -22.26 -14.00 -15.33
N TYR A 186 -21.12 -13.47 -15.80
CA TYR A 186 -20.50 -13.79 -17.08
C TYR A 186 -19.36 -14.81 -16.97
N LEU A 187 -19.17 -15.41 -15.78
CA LEU A 187 -18.20 -16.48 -15.52
C LEU A 187 -18.93 -17.76 -15.13
#